data_AF-A0A1B7W5Q7-F1
#
_entry.id   AF-A0A1B7W5Q7-F1
#
_cell.length_a   1.000
_cell.length_b   1.000
_cell.length_c   1.000
_cell.angle_alpha   90.00
_cell.angle_beta   90.00
_cell.angle_gamma   90.00
#
_symmetry.space_group_name_H-M   'P 1'
#
loop_
_entity.id
_entity.type
_entity.pdbx_description
1 polymer ?
#
loop_
_entity_poly.entity_id
_entity_poly.type
_entity_poly.pdbx_seq_one_letter_code
_entity_poly.pdbx_strand_id
1 'polypeptide(L)'
;MLSKLNFKKKLSFLKSSDNLRKIIANTGWLFADRILRMGVGLFVGVWVARYLGVQQFGVFNYATAFVALFSTLSTLGLDAIVVRSIVREPEKRAEILGTAFWLKLFGGV
;
A
#
# COMPACT_ATOMS: atom_id res chain seq x y z
N MET A 1 17.92 23.39 -35.27
CA MET A 1 16.48 23.14 -35.47
C MET A 1 16.16 21.70 -35.02
N LEU A 2 16.11 21.48 -33.70
CA LEU A 2 16.15 20.16 -33.04
C LEU A 2 14.92 20.00 -32.12
N SER A 3 13.85 19.28 -32.53
CA SER A 3 12.85 18.83 -31.52
C SER A 3 11.82 17.75 -31.92
N LYS A 4 11.80 17.19 -33.14
CA LYS A 4 10.63 16.36 -33.56
C LYS A 4 10.84 14.84 -33.68
N LEU A 5 11.99 14.29 -33.28
CA LEU A 5 12.37 12.93 -33.72
C LEU A 5 12.46 11.82 -32.65
N ASN A 6 11.99 12.02 -31.41
CA ASN A 6 12.02 10.96 -30.39
C ASN A 6 10.66 10.58 -29.76
N PHE A 7 9.55 11.25 -30.11
CA PHE A 7 8.25 11.00 -29.46
C PHE A 7 7.52 9.77 -30.01
N LYS A 8 7.53 9.57 -31.34
CA LYS A 8 6.86 8.42 -31.98
C LYS A 8 7.50 7.06 -31.64
N LYS A 9 8.82 7.01 -31.45
CA LYS A 9 9.55 5.78 -31.08
C LYS A 9 9.32 5.39 -29.61
N LYS A 10 9.12 6.37 -28.73
CA LYS A 10 8.70 6.17 -27.33
C LYS A 10 7.25 5.67 -27.25
N LEU A 11 6.39 6.14 -28.16
CA LEU A 11 5.00 5.69 -28.28
C LEU A 11 4.88 4.28 -28.87
N SER A 12 5.81 3.83 -29.72
CA SER A 12 5.80 2.45 -30.24
C SER A 12 6.25 1.41 -29.21
N PHE A 13 6.98 1.81 -28.15
CA PHE A 13 7.24 0.95 -26.99
C PHE A 13 5.97 0.69 -26.15
N LEU A 14 4.99 1.59 -26.22
CA LEU A 14 3.65 1.39 -25.63
C LEU A 14 2.76 0.44 -26.46
N LYS A 15 3.22 0.00 -27.63
CA LYS A 15 2.55 -0.99 -28.50
C LYS A 15 2.89 -2.44 -28.12
N SER A 16 3.46 -2.67 -26.94
CA SER A 16 3.35 -3.97 -26.26
C SER A 16 2.06 -3.93 -25.43
N SER A 17 0.93 -4.16 -26.08
CA SER A 17 -0.42 -4.08 -25.50
C SER A 17 -0.55 -4.86 -24.19
N ASP A 18 0.17 -5.99 -24.09
CA ASP A 18 0.07 -6.89 -22.94
C ASP A 18 0.72 -6.32 -21.68
N ASN A 19 1.88 -5.67 -21.80
CA ASN A 19 2.53 -5.05 -20.64
C ASN A 19 1.76 -3.81 -20.17
N LEU A 20 1.27 -3.00 -21.10
CA LEU A 20 0.46 -1.83 -20.75
C LEU A 20 -0.85 -2.25 -20.07
N ARG A 21 -1.52 -3.30 -20.58
CA ARG A 21 -2.73 -3.87 -19.98
C ARG A 21 -2.47 -4.43 -18.59
N LYS A 22 -1.35 -5.13 -18.37
CA LYS A 22 -0.95 -5.62 -17.04
C LYS A 22 -0.72 -4.47 -16.04
N ILE A 23 -0.02 -3.41 -16.46
CA ILE A 23 0.21 -2.23 -15.61
C ILE A 23 -1.11 -1.55 -15.26
N ILE A 24 -1.97 -1.30 -16.25
CA ILE A 24 -3.27 -0.66 -16.05
C ILE A 24 -4.16 -1.52 -15.13
N ALA A 25 -4.18 -2.85 -15.33
CA ALA A 25 -4.95 -3.75 -14.48
C ALA A 25 -4.44 -3.75 -13.02
N ASN A 26 -3.13 -3.85 -12.80
CA ASN A 26 -2.55 -3.83 -11.46
C ASN A 26 -2.74 -2.48 -10.76
N THR A 27 -2.49 -1.37 -11.46
CA THR A 27 -2.71 -0.03 -10.91
C THR A 27 -4.19 0.22 -10.65
N GLY A 28 -5.07 -0.20 -11.56
CA GLY A 28 -6.52 -0.11 -11.41
C GLY A 28 -7.01 -0.90 -10.19
N TRP A 29 -6.45 -2.10 -9.97
CA TRP A 29 -6.74 -2.92 -8.79
C TRP A 29 -6.31 -2.21 -7.50
N LEU A 30 -5.06 -1.72 -7.42
CA LEU A 30 -4.55 -0.99 -6.26
C LEU A 30 -5.35 0.29 -5.98
N PHE A 31 -5.79 0.98 -7.04
CA PHE A 31 -6.61 2.18 -6.93
C PHE A 31 -8.01 1.88 -6.39
N ALA A 32 -8.68 0.85 -6.91
CA ALA A 32 -9.97 0.41 -6.42
C ALA A 32 -9.91 -0.01 -4.94
N ASP A 33 -8.89 -0.78 -4.58
CA ASP A 33 -8.59 -1.21 -3.22
C ASP A 33 -8.33 -0.01 -2.27
N ARG A 34 -7.64 1.03 -2.75
CA ARG A 34 -7.47 2.29 -1.98
C ARG A 34 -8.80 3.01 -1.74
N ILE A 35 -9.64 3.15 -2.77
CA ILE A 35 -10.96 3.79 -2.64
C ILE A 35 -11.83 2.99 -1.68
N LEU A 36 -11.87 1.67 -1.81
CA LEU A 36 -12.66 0.79 -0.96
C LEU A 36 -12.25 0.96 0.50
N ARG A 37 -10.96 0.90 0.82
CA ARG A 37 -10.47 1.13 2.19
C ARG A 37 -10.85 2.49 2.74
N MET A 38 -10.76 3.55 1.94
CA MET A 38 -11.18 4.89 2.36
C MET A 38 -12.69 4.94 2.64
N GLY A 39 -13.52 4.34 1.77
CA GLY A 39 -14.97 4.28 1.95
C GLY A 39 -15.37 3.48 3.19
N VAL A 40 -14.79 2.31 3.38
CA VAL A 40 -15.02 1.47 4.57
C VAL A 40 -14.53 2.17 5.84
N GLY A 41 -13.35 2.79 5.80
CA GLY A 41 -12.80 3.54 6.93
C GLY A 41 -13.69 4.72 7.34
N LEU A 42 -14.25 5.44 6.38
CA LEU A 42 -15.21 6.51 6.65
C LEU A 42 -16.51 5.96 7.25
N PHE A 43 -17.07 4.89 6.68
CA PHE A 43 -18.29 4.28 7.18
C PHE A 43 -18.14 3.79 8.63
N VAL A 44 -17.09 3.02 8.89
CA VAL A 44 -16.76 2.52 10.23
C VAL A 44 -16.46 3.68 11.18
N GLY A 45 -15.70 4.69 10.74
CA GLY A 45 -15.39 5.87 11.55
C GLY A 45 -16.63 6.65 11.98
N VAL A 46 -17.58 6.90 11.06
CA VAL A 46 -18.86 7.56 11.37
C VAL A 46 -19.70 6.71 12.31
N TRP A 47 -19.75 5.39 12.09
CA TRP A 47 -20.51 4.48 12.96
C TRP A 47 -19.93 4.47 14.38
N VAL A 48 -18.61 4.33 14.51
CA VAL A 48 -17.91 4.36 15.80
C VAL A 48 -18.09 5.69 16.51
N ALA A 49 -18.00 6.82 15.79
CA ALA A 49 -18.22 8.15 16.36
C ALA A 49 -19.66 8.32 16.90
N ARG A 50 -20.66 7.76 16.19
CA ARG A 50 -22.06 7.77 16.66
C ARG A 50 -22.28 6.88 17.86
N TYR A 51 -21.65 5.71 17.91
CA TYR A 51 -21.81 4.76 19.00
C TYR A 51 -21.10 5.23 20.29
N LEU A 52 -19.87 5.74 20.17
CA LEU A 52 -19.06 6.19 21.30
C LEU A 52 -19.44 7.59 21.81
N GLY A 53 -20.03 8.42 20.94
CA GLY A 53 -20.23 9.84 21.21
C GLY A 53 -18.92 10.62 21.30
N VAL A 54 -19.01 11.93 21.52
CA VAL A 54 -17.86 12.85 21.36
C VAL A 54 -16.72 12.58 22.35
N GLN A 55 -17.04 12.27 23.61
CA GLN A 55 -16.05 12.11 24.67
C GLN A 55 -15.17 10.87 24.44
N GLN A 56 -15.79 9.71 24.24
CA GLN A 56 -15.05 8.46 24.04
C GLN A 56 -14.39 8.41 22.64
N PHE A 57 -15.00 9.02 21.62
CA PHE A 57 -14.37 9.16 20.31
C PHE A 57 -13.11 10.05 20.37
N GLY A 58 -13.11 11.08 21.22
CA GLY A 58 -11.91 11.89 21.50
C GLY A 58 -10.76 11.04 22.07
N VAL A 59 -11.04 10.22 23.08
CA VAL A 59 -10.04 9.30 23.67
C VAL A 59 -9.56 8.27 22.66
N PHE A 60 -10.47 7.69 21.86
CA PHE A 60 -10.12 6.76 20.79
C PHE A 60 -9.17 7.37 19.76
N ASN A 61 -9.44 8.61 19.31
CA ASN A 61 -8.56 9.31 18.38
C ASN A 61 -7.20 9.64 19.01
N TYR A 62 -7.17 10.04 20.28
CA TYR A 62 -5.92 10.28 20.99
C TYR A 62 -5.06 9.00 21.06
N ALA A 63 -5.65 7.87 21.47
CA ALA A 63 -4.96 6.59 21.51
C ALA A 63 -4.47 6.17 20.11
N THR A 64 -5.29 6.35 19.08
CA THR A 64 -4.92 6.04 17.69
C THR A 64 -3.74 6.89 17.21
N ALA A 65 -3.75 8.19 17.49
CA ALA A 65 -2.67 9.10 17.13
C ALA A 65 -1.37 8.74 17.86
N PHE A 66 -1.47 8.36 19.14
CA PHE A 66 -0.33 7.89 19.92
C PHE A 66 0.28 6.61 19.31
N VAL A 67 -0.54 5.60 18.99
CA VAL A 67 -0.08 4.38 18.32
C VAL A 67 0.52 4.68 16.95
N ALA A 68 -0.10 5.58 16.18
CA ALA A 68 0.37 5.95 14.84
C ALA A 68 1.80 6.52 14.84
N LEU A 69 2.18 7.29 15.87
CA LEU A 69 3.55 7.81 16.03
C LEU A 69 4.60 6.70 16.09
N PHE A 70 4.29 5.59 16.77
CA PHE A 70 5.21 4.46 16.91
C PHE A 70 5.08 3.42 15.78
N SER A 71 4.00 3.46 15.00
CA SER A 71 3.75 2.49 13.92
C SER A 71 4.84 2.45 12.84
N THR A 72 5.45 3.60 12.53
CA THR A 72 6.56 3.70 11.55
C THR A 72 7.83 3.03 12.07
N LEU A 73 8.10 3.16 13.37
CA LEU A 73 9.21 2.47 14.04
C LEU A 73 8.94 0.96 14.16
N SER A 74 7.70 0.56 14.42
CA SER A 74 7.31 -0.84 14.55
C SER A 74 7.40 -1.60 13.23
N THR A 75 6.97 -0.97 12.12
CA THR A 75 6.96 -1.60 10.79
C THR A 75 8.33 -1.65 10.10
N LEU A 76 9.29 -0.80 10.51
CA LEU A 76 10.65 -0.71 9.92
C LEU A 76 10.69 -0.61 8.38
N GLY A 77 9.58 -0.26 7.72
CA GLY A 77 9.45 -0.30 6.26
C GLY A 77 9.45 -1.71 5.65
N LEU A 78 9.22 -2.77 6.45
CA LEU A 78 9.25 -4.18 6.02
C LEU A 78 8.34 -4.44 4.82
N ASP A 79 7.18 -3.81 4.73
CA ASP A 79 6.25 -4.00 3.61
C ASP A 79 6.88 -3.67 2.25
N ALA A 80 7.58 -2.53 2.17
CA ALA A 80 8.26 -2.12 0.94
C ALA A 80 9.45 -3.04 0.63
N ILE A 81 10.17 -3.48 1.66
CA ILE A 81 11.31 -4.40 1.52
C ILE A 81 10.83 -5.75 0.98
N VAL A 82 9.78 -6.31 1.56
CA VAL A 82 9.21 -7.61 1.15
C VAL A 82 8.77 -7.59 -0.31
N VAL A 83 8.02 -6.55 -0.71
CA VAL A 83 7.58 -6.42 -2.12
C VAL A 83 8.79 -6.34 -3.05
N ARG A 84 9.78 -5.52 -2.72
CA ARG A 84 11.00 -5.38 -3.53
C ARG A 84 11.79 -6.69 -3.61
N SER A 85 11.94 -7.41 -2.51
CA SER A 85 12.70 -8.66 -2.44
C SER A 85 12.02 -9.77 -3.22
N ILE A 86 10.69 -9.92 -3.11
CA ILE A 86 9.93 -10.92 -3.87
C ILE A 86 10.00 -10.66 -5.39
N VAL A 87 10.01 -9.38 -5.80
CA VAL A 87 10.14 -9.02 -7.22
C VAL A 87 11.54 -9.31 -7.75
N ARG A 88 12.58 -9.22 -6.91
CA ARG A 88 13.98 -9.49 -7.30
C ARG A 88 14.33 -10.98 -7.30
N GLU A 89 13.87 -11.72 -6.30
CA GLU A 89 14.18 -13.14 -6.06
C GLU A 89 12.88 -13.93 -5.84
N PRO A 90 12.08 -14.14 -6.91
CA PRO A 90 10.77 -14.78 -6.80
C PRO A 90 10.83 -16.24 -6.30
N GLU A 91 11.93 -16.94 -6.56
CA GLU A 91 12.20 -18.30 -6.07
C GLU A 91 12.28 -18.38 -4.54
N LYS A 92 12.70 -17.30 -3.86
CA LYS A 92 12.78 -17.24 -2.38
C LYS A 92 11.52 -16.69 -1.72
N ARG A 93 10.42 -16.55 -2.46
CA ARG A 93 9.17 -15.94 -1.95
C ARG A 93 8.71 -16.51 -0.61
N ALA A 94 8.76 -17.84 -0.44
CA ALA A 94 8.32 -18.49 0.79
C ALA A 94 9.21 -18.12 1.99
N GLU A 95 10.52 -18.08 1.81
CA GLU A 95 11.50 -17.71 2.84
C GLU A 95 11.38 -16.21 3.21
N ILE A 96 11.21 -15.34 2.21
CA ILE A 96 11.03 -13.89 2.42
C ILE A 96 9.74 -13.63 3.22
N LEU A 97 8.62 -14.27 2.83
CA LEU A 97 7.35 -14.11 3.53
C LEU A 97 7.40 -14.69 4.95
N GLY A 98 8.06 -15.84 5.15
CA GLY A 98 8.21 -16.48 6.47
C GLY A 98 9.05 -15.64 7.42
N THR A 99 10.18 -15.11 6.94
CA THR A 99 11.03 -14.22 7.75
C THR A 99 10.30 -12.92 8.07
N ALA A 100 9.62 -12.31 7.10
CA ALA A 100 8.84 -11.10 7.32
C ALA A 100 7.69 -11.30 8.32
N PHE A 101 7.05 -12.48 8.30
CA PHE A 101 6.01 -12.83 9.26
C PHE A 101 6.54 -12.83 10.69
N TRP A 102 7.66 -13.52 10.94
CA TRP A 102 8.27 -13.55 12.28
C TRP A 102 8.78 -12.18 12.71
N LEU A 103 9.38 -11.41 11.81
CA LEU A 103 9.84 -10.05 12.08
C LEU A 103 8.68 -9.13 12.46
N LYS A 104 7.52 -9.25 11.81
CA LYS A 104 6.31 -8.50 12.19
C LYS A 104 5.78 -8.95 13.56
N LEU A 105 5.64 -10.26 13.74
CA LEU A 105 5.11 -10.86 14.97
C LEU A 105 5.91 -10.45 16.21
N PHE A 106 7.25 -10.49 16.14
CA PHE A 106 8.12 -10.09 17.25
C PHE A 106 8.42 -8.58 17.28
N GLY A 107 8.35 -7.90 16.14
CA GLY A 107 8.56 -6.45 16.02
C GLY A 107 7.40 -5.61 16.55
N GLY A 108 6.25 -6.23 16.84
CA GLY A 108 5.07 -5.54 17.37
C GLY A 108 4.15 -4.97 16.29
N VAL A 109 4.10 -5.64 15.12
CA VAL A 109 3.20 -5.33 13.99
C VAL A 109 2.31 -6.52 13.67
#